data_AF-A0A2E9AIK2-F1
#
_entry.id   AF-A0A2E9AIK2-F1
#
_cell.length_a   1.000
_cell.length_b   1.000
_cell.length_c   1.000
_cell.angle_alpha   90.00
_cell.angle_beta   90.00
_cell.angle_gamma   90.00
#
_symmetry.space_group_name_H-M   'P 1'
#
loop_
_entity.id
_entity.type
_entity.pdbx_description
1 polymer ?
#
loop_
_entity_poly.entity_id
_entity_poly.type
_entity_poly.pdbx_seq_one_letter_code
_entity_poly.pdbx_strand_id
1 'polypeptide(L)'
;MPLGSVTVRTDSSGGVQNHYSYDAFGKRRVDDWVANPSDSLLYDLAIEPKRGFTGHDHLDNVGLIHMNGRVYAPILGRFTSPDIYVQFPETTQG
;
A
#
# COMPACT_ATOMS: atom_id res chain seq x y z
N MET A 1 16.44 8.06 4.23
CA MET A 1 15.24 8.75 3.71
C MET A 1 14.02 7.89 3.98
N PRO A 2 12.86 8.45 4.34
CA PRO A 2 11.63 7.67 4.48
C PRO A 2 11.25 7.03 3.13
N LEU A 3 10.55 5.89 3.16
CA LEU A 3 10.26 5.03 2.00
C LEU A 3 9.36 5.67 0.91
N GLY A 4 9.00 6.95 1.01
CA GLY A 4 8.11 7.62 0.06
C GLY A 4 6.62 7.30 0.24
N SER A 5 6.23 6.79 1.41
CA SER A 5 4.83 6.50 1.71
C SER A 5 3.98 7.78 1.80
N VAL A 6 2.79 7.78 1.20
CA VAL A 6 1.84 8.90 1.27
C VAL A 6 1.19 8.95 2.66
N THR A 7 1.42 10.01 3.41
CA THR A 7 0.91 10.18 4.79
C THR A 7 -0.23 11.17 4.92
N VAL A 8 -0.42 12.07 3.95
CA VAL A 8 -1.48 13.09 3.98
C VAL A 8 -2.00 13.29 2.57
N ARG A 9 -3.31 13.44 2.43
CA ARG A 9 -3.96 13.91 1.20
C ARG A 9 -4.62 15.25 1.46
N THR A 10 -4.42 16.19 0.54
CA THR A 10 -5.09 17.49 0.55
C THR A 10 -5.98 17.66 -0.66
N ASP A 11 -6.92 18.60 -0.59
CA ASP A 11 -7.65 19.11 -1.74
C ASP A 11 -6.81 20.14 -2.53
N SER A 12 -7.41 20.71 -3.59
CA SER A 12 -6.78 21.74 -4.42
C SER A 12 -6.57 23.09 -3.72
N SER A 13 -7.24 23.31 -2.59
CA SER A 13 -7.09 24.50 -1.74
C SER A 13 -6.07 24.29 -0.61
N GLY A 14 -5.50 23.08 -0.49
CA GLY A 14 -4.56 22.71 0.57
C GLY A 14 -5.22 22.26 1.87
N GLY A 15 -6.55 22.09 1.90
CA GLY A 15 -7.28 21.52 3.03
C GLY A 15 -6.94 20.04 3.18
N VAL A 16 -6.65 19.58 4.40
CA VAL A 16 -6.36 18.16 4.67
C VAL A 16 -7.64 17.34 4.62
N GLN A 17 -7.66 16.37 3.72
CA GLN A 17 -8.78 15.44 3.56
C GLN A 17 -8.62 14.19 4.43
N ASN A 18 -7.39 13.65 4.51
CA ASN A 18 -7.10 12.44 5.27
C ASN A 18 -5.64 12.41 5.74
N HIS A 19 -5.40 11.74 6.87
CA HIS A 19 -4.08 11.23 7.24
C HIS A 19 -4.02 9.71 7.07
N TYR A 20 -2.83 9.23 6.73
CA TYR A 20 -2.54 7.82 6.57
C TYR A 20 -1.34 7.44 7.41
N SER A 21 -1.42 6.28 8.04
CA SER A 21 -0.26 5.59 8.61
C SER A 21 -0.21 4.17 8.07
N TYR A 22 0.95 3.52 8.20
CA TYR A 22 1.17 2.16 7.71
C TYR A 22 1.89 1.36 8.80
N ASP A 23 1.60 0.06 8.88
CA ASP A 23 2.47 -0.83 9.63
C ASP A 23 3.78 -1.12 8.88
N ALA A 24 4.65 -1.92 9.50
CA ALA A 24 5.95 -2.26 8.92
C ALA A 24 5.84 -3.02 7.58
N PHE A 25 4.71 -3.68 7.32
CA PHE A 25 4.43 -4.42 6.10
C PHE A 25 3.50 -3.66 5.14
N GLY A 26 3.23 -2.38 5.38
CA GLY A 26 2.45 -1.55 4.46
C GLY A 26 0.94 -1.68 4.58
N LYS A 27 0.41 -2.36 5.61
CA LYS A 27 -1.03 -2.33 5.88
C LYS A 27 -1.39 -0.92 6.35
N ARG A 28 -2.29 -0.26 5.63
CA ARG A 28 -2.75 1.09 5.96
C ARG A 28 -3.57 1.06 7.26
N ARG A 29 -3.34 2.07 8.10
CA ARG A 29 -4.02 2.36 9.37
C ARG A 29 -4.62 3.76 9.27
N VAL A 30 -5.66 4.00 10.06
CA VAL A 30 -6.41 5.26 10.06
C VAL A 30 -6.14 6.03 11.32
N ASP A 31 -6.20 7.37 11.21
CA ASP A 31 -6.00 8.52 12.13
C ASP A 31 -5.79 8.32 13.65
N ASP A 32 -6.08 7.15 14.22
CA ASP A 32 -5.90 6.83 15.64
C ASP A 32 -5.22 5.46 15.88
N TRP A 33 -4.32 5.06 14.97
CA TRP A 33 -3.63 3.75 15.02
C TRP A 33 -4.55 2.52 14.98
N VAL A 34 -5.85 2.72 14.79
CA VAL A 34 -6.84 1.67 14.67
C VAL A 34 -6.70 1.03 13.29
N ALA A 35 -6.62 -0.30 13.27
CA ALA A 35 -6.37 -1.09 12.07
C ALA A 35 -7.57 -1.14 11.10
N ASN A 36 -8.70 -0.53 11.46
CA ASN A 36 -9.94 -0.56 10.71
C ASN A 36 -10.35 0.85 10.30
N PRO A 37 -10.40 1.15 9.00
CA PRO A 37 -10.90 2.42 8.50
C PRO A 37 -12.38 2.64 8.83
N SER A 38 -12.75 3.89 9.08
CA SER A 38 -14.15 4.31 9.12
C SER A 38 -14.82 4.10 7.77
N ASP A 39 -16.14 3.91 7.74
CA ASP A 39 -16.91 3.72 6.51
C ASP A 39 -16.72 4.86 5.50
N SER A 40 -16.54 6.10 5.98
CA SER A 40 -16.25 7.27 5.14
C SER A 40 -14.91 7.16 4.41
N LEU A 41 -13.88 6.68 5.11
CA LEU A 41 -12.57 6.48 4.50
C LEU A 41 -12.56 5.24 3.60
N LEU A 42 -13.28 4.17 3.96
CA LEU A 42 -13.48 3.02 3.07
C LEU A 42 -14.14 3.43 1.75
N TYR A 43 -15.15 4.28 1.81
CA TYR A 43 -15.81 4.83 0.63
C TYR A 43 -14.84 5.64 -0.23
N ASP A 44 -14.10 6.56 0.38
CA ASP A 44 -13.08 7.35 -0.32
C ASP A 44 -11.98 6.48 -0.94
N LEU A 45 -11.59 5.39 -0.29
CA LEU A 45 -10.58 4.43 -0.77
C LEU A 45 -11.10 3.52 -1.89
N ALA A 46 -12.41 3.23 -1.90
CA ALA A 46 -13.03 2.34 -2.88
C ALA A 46 -13.21 2.99 -4.26
N ILE A 47 -13.25 4.33 -4.34
CA ILE A 47 -13.59 5.06 -5.56
C ILE A 47 -12.38 5.21 -6.50
N GLU A 48 -11.15 5.20 -5.98
CA GLU A 48 -9.95 5.31 -6.82
C GLU A 48 -8.72 4.69 -6.12
N PRO A 49 -7.89 3.89 -6.81
CA PRO A 49 -6.65 3.36 -6.24
C PRO A 49 -5.73 4.52 -5.86
N LYS A 50 -5.38 4.61 -4.57
CA LYS A 50 -4.55 5.69 -4.05
C LYS A 50 -3.14 5.20 -3.81
N ARG A 51 -2.18 5.96 -4.34
CA ARG A 51 -0.77 5.82 -4.02
C ARG A 51 -0.58 5.90 -2.50
N GLY A 52 0.14 4.94 -1.94
CA GLY A 52 0.19 4.69 -0.51
C GLY A 52 1.57 4.27 -0.05
N PHE A 53 1.68 3.09 0.54
CA PHE A 53 2.91 2.55 1.07
C PHE A 53 4.00 2.51 -0.02
N THR A 54 5.18 3.01 0.31
CA THR A 54 6.34 3.11 -0.61
C THR A 54 6.07 3.85 -1.92
N GLY A 55 5.00 4.64 -2.00
CA GLY A 55 4.61 5.35 -3.22
C GLY A 55 4.00 4.46 -4.30
N HIS A 56 3.39 3.32 -3.93
CA HIS A 56 2.73 2.40 -4.86
C HIS A 56 1.20 2.40 -4.70
N ASP A 57 0.49 1.99 -5.74
CA ASP A 57 -0.97 2.07 -5.78
C ASP A 57 -1.60 0.97 -4.93
N HIS A 58 -2.49 1.36 -4.01
CA HIS A 58 -3.26 0.42 -3.21
C HIS A 58 -4.54 0.01 -3.95
N LEU A 59 -4.79 -1.30 -3.96
CA LEU A 59 -6.04 -1.92 -4.35
C LEU A 59 -6.83 -2.21 -3.07
N ASP A 60 -7.35 -1.16 -2.44
CA ASP A 60 -7.90 -1.21 -1.09
C ASP A 60 -9.14 -2.12 -0.98
N ASN A 61 -9.88 -2.30 -2.07
CA ASN A 61 -11.02 -3.23 -2.16
C ASN A 61 -10.64 -4.72 -1.98
N VAL A 62 -9.40 -5.09 -2.29
CA VAL A 62 -8.88 -6.46 -2.17
C VAL A 62 -7.70 -6.56 -1.21
N GLY A 63 -7.29 -5.45 -0.59
CA GLY A 63 -6.20 -5.41 0.38
C GLY A 63 -4.83 -5.72 -0.22
N LEU A 64 -4.58 -5.33 -1.48
CA LEU A 64 -3.32 -5.57 -2.20
C LEU A 64 -2.64 -4.26 -2.60
N ILE A 65 -1.35 -4.32 -2.95
CA ILE A 65 -0.58 -3.18 -3.47
C ILE A 65 0.03 -3.54 -4.82
N HIS A 66 -0.19 -2.70 -5.82
CA HIS A 66 0.39 -2.83 -7.15
C HIS A 66 1.80 -2.20 -7.17
N MET A 67 2.84 -3.04 -7.11
CA MET A 67 4.25 -2.60 -7.06
C MET A 67 4.88 -2.49 -8.46
N ASN A 68 4.09 -2.10 -9.47
CA ASN A 68 4.44 -1.95 -10.89
C ASN A 68 4.91 -3.19 -11.66
N GLY A 69 5.44 -4.22 -11.01
CA GLY A 69 5.81 -5.50 -11.64
C GLY A 69 5.23 -6.73 -10.95
N ARG A 70 4.84 -6.60 -9.68
CA ARG A 70 4.21 -7.66 -8.89
C ARG A 70 3.16 -7.08 -7.96
N VAL A 71 2.26 -7.94 -7.52
CA VAL A 71 1.25 -7.59 -6.52
C VAL A 71 1.71 -8.07 -5.15
N TYR A 72 1.69 -7.17 -4.18
CA TYR A 72 2.10 -7.43 -2.81
C TYR A 72 0.87 -7.51 -1.91
N ALA A 73 0.88 -8.46 -0.98
CA ALA A 73 -0.15 -8.66 0.03
C ALA A 73 0.38 -8.22 1.42
N PRO A 74 0.09 -6.99 1.88
CA PRO A 74 0.57 -6.47 3.16
C PRO A 74 0.21 -7.35 4.36
N ILE A 75 -0.99 -7.94 4.34
CA ILE A 75 -1.46 -8.80 5.43
C ILE A 75 -0.63 -10.07 5.60
N LEU A 76 -0.03 -10.56 4.51
CA LEU A 76 0.84 -11.75 4.51
C LEU A 76 2.32 -11.38 4.52
N GLY A 77 2.66 -10.11 4.35
CA GLY A 77 4.03 -9.63 4.24
C GLY A 77 4.77 -10.13 2.99
N ARG A 78 4.09 -10.54 1.91
CA ARG A 78 4.74 -11.16 0.73
C ARG A 78 4.09 -10.81 -0.61
N PHE A 79 4.83 -11.01 -1.69
CA PHE A 79 4.28 -10.99 -3.05
C PHE A 79 3.38 -12.21 -3.32
N THR A 80 2.37 -12.01 -4.15
CA THR A 80 1.43 -13.08 -4.56
C THR A 80 1.98 -13.96 -5.68
N SER A 81 3.13 -13.61 -6.24
CA SER A 81 3.84 -14.37 -7.26
C SER A 81 5.35 -14.36 -7.00
N PRO A 82 6.08 -15.35 -7.55
CA PRO A 82 7.54 -15.32 -7.60
C PRO A 82 8.08 -14.07 -8.33
N ASP A 83 9.38 -13.81 -8.16
CA ASP A 83 10.07 -12.82 -9.00
C ASP A 83 10.13 -13.30 -10.46
N ILE A 84 9.97 -12.37 -11.39
CA ILE A 84 10.06 -12.66 -12.83
C ILE A 84 11.54 -12.85 -13.22
N TYR A 85 12.46 -12.23 -12.47
CA TYR A 85 13.89 -12.37 -12.67
C TYR A 85 14.50 -13.22 -11.54
N VAL A 86 14.92 -14.43 -11.89
CA VAL A 86 15.72 -15.30 -11.01
C VAL A 86 17.17 -15.17 -11.45
N GLN A 87 18.06 -14.68 -10.58
CA GLN A 87 19.47 -14.41 -10.93
C GLN A 87 20.21 -15.67 -11.40
N PHE A 88 19.85 -16.85 -10.90
CA PHE A 88 20.47 -18.12 -11.27
C PHE A 88 19.41 -19.23 -11.37
N PRO A 89 18.67 -19.31 -12.49
CA PRO A 89 17.54 -20.23 -12.61
C PRO A 89 17.97 -21.72 -12.58
N GLU A 90 19.24 -22.01 -12.85
CA GLU A 90 19.77 -23.37 -12.90
C GLU A 90 20.62 -23.76 -11.67
N THR A 91 20.77 -22.86 -10.68
CA THR A 91 21.48 -23.18 -9.44
C THR A 91 20.50 -23.17 -8.27
N THR A 92 20.58 -24.19 -7.42
CA THR A 92 19.75 -24.27 -6.20
C THR A 92 20.28 -23.41 -5.06
N GLN A 93 21.43 -22.73 -5.24
CA GLN A 93 22.11 -21.97 -4.20
C GLN A 93 22.13 -20.46 -4.39
N GLY A 94 21.81 -19.95 -5.60
CA GLY A 94 21.85 -18.52 -5.90
C GLY A 94 23.24 -17.88 -5.82
#